data_AF-A0A7X6TFK2-F1
#
_entry.id   AF-A0A7X6TFK2-F1
#
_cell.length_a   1.000
_cell.length_b   1.000
_cell.length_c   1.000
_cell.angle_alpha   90.00
_cell.angle_beta   90.00
_cell.angle_gamma   90.00
#
_symmetry.space_group_name_H-M   'P 1'
#
loop_
_entity.id
_entity.type
_entity.pdbx_description
1 polymer ?
#
loop_
_entity_poly.entity_id
_entity_poly.type
_entity_poly.pdbx_seq_one_letter_code
_entity_poly.pdbx_strand_id
1 'polypeptide(L)' 'MRMIPCELTLGNGGDVVAMVRLDDDGTLRVPREATYGSFPEGVLACRVMRPEDEAQVRRQLWTEPGA' A
#
# COMPACT_ATOMS: atom_id res chain seq x y z
N MET A 1 11.22 -5.03 9.85
CA MET A 1 10.31 -4.10 9.17
C MET A 1 10.95 -3.68 7.87
N ARG A 2 10.22 -3.67 6.75
CA ARG A 2 10.75 -3.19 5.46
C ARG A 2 9.67 -2.51 4.61
N MET A 3 10.10 -1.74 3.63
CA MET A 3 9.23 -1.13 2.63
C MET A 3 9.26 -1.98 1.37
N ILE A 4 8.10 -2.37 0.84
CA ILE A 4 7.96 -3.14 -0.39
C ILE A 4 7.19 -2.34 -1.44
N PRO A 5 7.46 -2.53 -2.74
CA PRO A 5 6.73 -1.84 -3.79
C PRO A 5 5.33 -2.44 -3.96
N CYS A 6 4.31 -1.58 -3.88
CA CYS A 6 2.92 -1.94 -4.18
C CYS A 6 2.33 -0.97 -5.21
N GLU A 7 1.49 -1.52 -6.07
CA GLU A 7 0.61 -0.76 -6.94
C GLU A 7 -0.67 -0.44 -6.17
N LEU A 8 -1.00 0.85 -6.04
CA LEU A 8 -2.18 1.35 -5.37
C LEU A 8 -3.14 1.92 -6.41
N THR A 9 -4.36 1.39 -6.46
CA THR A 9 -5.43 1.96 -7.27
C THR A 9 -6.14 3.03 -6.48
N LEU A 10 -6.26 4.22 -7.05
CA LEU A 10 -6.79 5.41 -6.42
C LEU A 10 -8.27 5.64 -6.75
N GLY A 11 -8.93 6.49 -5.96
CA GLY A 11 -10.34 6.87 -6.11
C GLY A 11 -10.64 7.51 -7.47
N ASN A 12 -9.67 8.21 -8.05
CA ASN A 12 -9.75 8.81 -9.38
C ASN A 12 -9.54 7.81 -10.54
N GLY A 13 -9.31 6.53 -10.23
CA GLY A 13 -9.08 5.46 -11.21
C GLY A 13 -7.64 5.35 -11.71
N GLY A 14 -6.72 6.18 -11.22
CA GLY A 14 -5.30 6.07 -11.52
C GLY A 14 -4.59 5.04 -10.64
N ASP A 15 -3.51 4.46 -11.15
CA ASP A 15 -2.63 3.59 -10.38
C ASP A 15 -1.30 4.29 -10.09
N VAL A 16 -0.78 4.09 -8.87
CA VAL A 16 0.55 4.57 -8.47
C VAL A 16 1.37 3.46 -7.85
N VAL A 17 2.68 3.52 -8.07
CA VAL A 17 3.62 2.68 -7.33
C VAL A 17 4.05 3.43 -6.07
N ALA A 18 3.75 2.85 -4.91
CA ALA A 18 4.14 3.37 -3.62
C ALA A 18 4.90 2.32 -2.81
N MET A 19 5.83 2.78 -1.98
CA MET A 19 6.49 1.92 -1.01
C MET A 19 5.57 1.75 0.20
N VAL A 20 5.10 0.53 0.44
CA VAL A 20 4.17 0.18 1.52
C VAL A 20 4.92 -0.60 2.60
N ARG A 21 4.60 -0.33 3.86
CA ARG A 21 5.28 -0.96 5.01
C ARG A 21 4.78 -2.39 5.21
N LEU A 22 5.72 -3.33 5.26
CA LEU A 22 5.53 -4.71 5.70
C LEU A 22 6.23 -4.90 7.06
N ASP A 23 5.44 -5.17 8.10
CA ASP A 23 5.92 -5.50 9.44
C ASP A 23 6.51 -6.94 9.48
N ASP A 24 7.33 -7.22 10.49
CA ASP A 24 8.04 -8.52 10.61
C ASP A 24 7.10 -9.70 10.89
N ASP A 25 5.87 -9.44 11.34
CA ASP A 25 4.80 -10.42 11.51
C ASP A 25 4.07 -10.75 10.20
N GLY A 26 4.43 -10.08 9.10
CA GLY A 26 3.77 -10.18 7.80
C GLY A 26 2.54 -9.29 7.64
N THR A 27 2.33 -8.29 8.51
CA THR A 27 1.26 -7.31 8.36
C THR A 27 1.66 -6.24 7.33
N LEU A 28 0.93 -6.18 6.21
CA LEU A 28 1.04 -5.12 5.20
C LEU A 28 0.14 -3.94 5.61
N ARG A 29 0.74 -2.77 5.85
CA ARG A 29 0.03 -1.55 6.26
C ARG A 29 -0.30 -0.68 5.06
N VAL A 30 -1.45 -0.93 4.44
CA VAL A 30 -1.92 -0.22 3.25
C VAL A 30 -2.50 1.14 3.68
N PRO A 31 -1.98 2.27 3.20
CA PRO A 31 -2.56 3.57 3.54
C PRO A 31 -3.92 3.74 2.85
N ARG A 32 -4.89 4.34 3.55
CA ARG A 32 -6.20 4.69 2.98
C ARG A 32 -6.16 5.86 2.01
N GLU A 33 -5.06 6.63 2.02
CA GLU A 33 -4.83 7.74 1.10
C GLU A 33 -3.40 7.67 0.57
N ALA A 34 -3.22 8.05 -0.69
CA ALA A 34 -1.92 8.21 -1.32
C ALA A 34 -1.90 9.51 -2.12
N THR A 35 -0.72 10.13 -2.24
CA THR A 35 -0.58 11.37 -3.01
C THR A 35 -0.35 11.06 -4.48
N TYR A 36 -1.26 11.54 -5.34
CA TYR A 36 -1.08 11.56 -6.80
C TYR A 36 -0.73 12.98 -7.26
N GLY A 37 0.53 13.20 -7.63
CA GLY A 37 1.01 14.54 -7.94
C GLY A 37 0.94 15.45 -6.71
N SER A 38 -0.02 16.38 -6.70
CA SER A 38 -0.24 17.33 -5.58
C SER A 38 -1.51 17.05 -4.78
N PHE A 39 -2.32 16.06 -5.15
CA PHE A 39 -3.62 15.81 -4.54
C PHE A 39 -3.60 14.50 -3.75
N PRO A 40 -4.10 14.48 -2.50
CA PRO A 40 -4.38 13.23 -1.79
C PRO A 40 -5.59 12.55 -2.42
N GLU A 41 -5.47 11.26 -2.66
CA GLU A 41 -6.52 10.43 -3.24
C GLU A 41 -6.74 9.20 -2.37
N GLY A 42 -8.00 8.81 -2.21
CA GLY A 42 -8.33 7.59 -1.48
C GLY A 42 -7.78 6.36 -2.21
N VAL A 43 -7.19 5.42 -1.48
CA VAL A 43 -6.73 4.15 -2.03
C VAL A 43 -7.89 3.16 -1.98
N LEU A 44 -8.23 2.60 -3.15
CA LEU A 44 -9.29 1.62 -3.34
C LEU A 44 -8.75 0.18 -3.32
N ALA A 45 -7.55 -0.03 -3.86
CA ALA A 45 -6.92 -1.34 -3.92
C ALA A 45 -5.40 -1.24 -3.74
N CYS A 46 -4.80 -2.35 -3.31
CA CYS A 46 -3.36 -2.49 -3.16
C CYS A 46 -2.92 -3.86 -3.68
N ARG A 47 -1.94 -3.86 -4.59
CA ARG A 47 -1.33 -5.07 -5.15
C ARG A 47 0.17 -5.07 -4.87
N VAL A 48 0.66 -6.13 -4.26
CA VAL A 48 2.12 -6.33 -4.08
C VAL A 48 2.73 -6.67 -5.44
N MET A 49 3.81 -5.97 -5.81
CA MET A 49 4.39 -6.13 -7.15
C MET A 49 5.31 -7.34 -7.29
N ARG A 50 5.96 -7.76 -6.19
CA ARG A 50 6.95 -8.86 -6.20
C ARG A 50 6.38 -10.12 -5.55
N PRO A 51 6.42 -11.28 -6.23
CA PRO A 51 5.91 -12.54 -5.65
C PRO A 51 6.58 -12.94 -4.33
N GLU A 52 7.87 -12.64 -4.17
CA GLU A 52 8.65 -12.91 -2.95
C GLU A 52 8.19 -12.08 -1.74
N ASP A 53 7.66 -10.88 -1.99
CA ASP A 53 7.10 -10.02 -0.95
C ASP A 53 5.66 -10.42 -0.64
N GLU A 54 4.88 -10.77 -1.68
CA GLU A 54 3.51 -11.26 -1.55
C GLU A 54 3.45 -12.54 -0.70
N ALA A 55 4.40 -13.45 -0.89
CA ALA A 55 4.52 -14.68 -0.09
C ALA A 55 4.76 -14.43 1.41
N GLN A 56 5.24 -13.24 1.79
CA GLN A 56 5.47 -12.85 3.18
C GLN A 56 4.26 -12.14 3.81
N VAL A 57 3.30 -11.69 3.02
CA VAL A 57 2.10 -11.02 3.52
C VAL A 57 1.19 -12.07 4.18
N ARG A 58 0.95 -11.88 5.47
CA ARG A 58 0.03 -12.70 6.29
C ARG A 58 -1.30 -12.01 6.51
N ARG A 59 -1.30 -10.67 6.55
CA ARG A 59 -2.48 -9.85 6.79
C ARG A 59 -2.34 -8.50 6.12
N GLN A 60 -3.43 -7.94 5.64
CA GLN A 60 -3.51 -6.54 5.23
C GLN A 60 -4.25 -5.73 6.30
N LEU A 61 -3.67 -4.60 6.70
CA LEU A 61 -4.26 -3.63 7.60
C LEU A 61 -4.33 -2.30 6.87
N TRP A 62 -5.54 -1.74 6.77
CA TRP A 62 -5.73 -0.42 6.18
C TRP A 62 -5.56 0.66 7.24
N THR A 63 -4.61 1.56 7.06
CA THR A 63 -4.28 2.61 8.01
C THR A 63 -4.85 3.95 7.58
N GLU A 64 -5.45 4.68 8.52
CA GLU A 64 -5.92 6.04 8.28
C GLU A 64 -4.73 7.03 8.19
N PRO A 65 -4.91 8.19 7.55
CA PRO A 65 -3.88 9.23 7.51
C PRO A 65 -3.52 9.70 8.93
N GLY A 66 -2.24 9.69 9.27
CA GLY A 66 -1.73 10.25 10.53
C GLY A 66 -1.72 9.33 11.76
N ALA A 67 -1.92 8.01 11.57
CA ALA A 67 -1.82 7.00 12.63
C ALA A 67 -0.40 6.40 12.79
#